data_AF-A0A7V9F7U6-F1
#
_entry.id   AF-A0A7V9F7U6-F1
#
_cell.length_a   1.000
_cell.length_b   1.000
_cell.length_c   1.000
_cell.angle_alpha   90.00
_cell.angle_beta   90.00
_cell.angle_gamma   90.00
#
_symmetry.space_group_name_H-M   'P 1'
#
loop_
_entity.id
_entity.type
_entity.pdbx_description
1 polymer ?
#
loop_
_entity_poly.entity_id
_entity_poly.type
_entity_poly.pdbx_seq_one_letter_code
_entity_poly.pdbx_strand_id
1 'polypeptide(L)'
;MSRLDLAPAIERLDWFVRQRMSHEGIPSLVLALTDRAGLLHVGTYGYSDLAAKAPTTETTLYELGSIGKSFTAMALLQLKDEGRIDMHAPVSDYLPWFQVRSRFEPITIHHLLS
;
A
#
# COMPACT_ATOMS: atom_id res chain seq x y z
N MET A 1 -14.43 -2.90 29.59
CA MET A 1 -13.04 -2.47 29.29
C MET A 1 -13.10 -1.01 28.89
N SER A 2 -12.46 -0.09 29.63
CA SER A 2 -12.47 1.34 29.26
C SER A 2 -11.78 1.52 27.92
N ARG A 3 -12.42 2.25 27.00
CA ARG A 3 -11.82 2.67 25.74
C ARG A 3 -10.53 3.44 26.08
N LEU A 4 -9.39 2.98 25.58
CA LEU A 4 -8.12 3.69 25.77
C LEU A 4 -8.28 5.11 25.24
N ASP A 5 -7.88 6.09 26.05
CA ASP A 5 -7.73 7.46 25.57
C ASP A 5 -6.48 7.53 24.68
N LEU A 6 -6.70 7.75 23.39
CA LEU A 6 -5.64 7.83 22.40
C LEU A 6 -5.11 9.27 22.21
N ALA A 7 -5.71 10.27 22.84
CA ALA A 7 -5.33 11.67 22.62
C ALA A 7 -3.83 11.93 22.86
N PRO A 8 -3.21 11.45 23.96
CA PRO A 8 -1.77 11.66 24.18
C PRO A 8 -0.89 10.97 23.13
N ALA A 9 -1.35 9.84 22.57
CA ALA A 9 -0.62 9.13 21.53
C ALA A 9 -0.73 9.84 20.17
N ILE A 10 -1.93 10.35 19.85
CA ILE A 10 -2.20 11.14 18.64
C ILE A 10 -1.37 12.43 18.67
N GLU A 11 -1.35 13.18 19.78
CA GLU A 11 -0.52 14.39 19.91
C GLU A 11 0.96 14.11 19.66
N ARG A 12 1.46 12.98 20.17
CA ARG A 12 2.85 12.56 19.97
C ARG A 12 3.14 12.19 18.51
N LEU A 13 2.16 11.56 17.84
CA LEU A 13 2.24 11.21 16.44
C LEU A 13 2.22 12.46 15.55
N ASP A 14 1.33 13.40 15.82
CA ASP A 14 1.25 14.70 15.13
C ASP A 14 2.58 15.46 15.23
N TRP A 15 3.16 15.53 16.43
CA TRP A 15 4.47 16.14 16.64
C TRP A 15 5.55 15.45 15.80
N PHE A 16 5.61 14.12 15.84
CA PHE A 16 6.59 13.32 15.09
C PHE A 16 6.46 13.52 13.58
N VAL A 17 5.24 13.46 13.05
CA VAL A 17 4.95 13.65 11.62
C VAL A 17 5.40 15.04 11.18
N ARG A 18 5.04 16.10 11.91
CA ARG A 18 5.43 17.47 11.57
C ARG A 18 6.95 17.66 11.58
N GLN A 19 7.65 17.12 12.57
CA GLN A 19 9.12 17.15 12.63
C GLN A 19 9.73 16.43 11.43
N ARG A 20 9.23 15.24 11.09
CA ARG A 20 9.75 14.45 9.97
C ARG A 20 9.50 15.12 8.63
N MET A 21 8.29 15.62 8.39
CA MET A 21 7.95 16.33 7.17
C MET A 21 8.82 17.56 6.96
N SER A 22 9.06 18.35 8.02
CA SER A 22 9.95 19.50 7.96
C SER A 22 11.40 19.12 7.66
N HIS A 23 11.91 18.04 8.26
CA HIS A 23 13.29 17.59 8.07
C HIS A 23 13.52 16.99 6.67
N GLU A 24 12.52 16.34 6.10
CA GLU A 24 12.62 15.65 4.79
C GLU A 24 12.07 16.46 3.61
N GLY A 25 11.46 17.61 3.87
CA GLY A 25 10.80 18.39 2.82
C GLY A 25 9.59 17.69 2.22
N ILE A 26 8.86 16.90 3.02
CA ILE A 26 7.64 16.22 2.57
C ILE A 26 6.50 17.26 2.53
N PRO A 27 5.93 17.58 1.36
CA PRO A 27 4.96 18.66 1.22
C PRO A 27 3.56 18.29 1.71
N SER A 28 3.21 17.00 1.65
CA SER A 28 1.86 16.49 1.91
C SER A 28 1.92 15.10 2.50
N LEU A 29 1.10 14.83 3.53
CA LEU A 29 0.96 13.52 4.14
C LEU A 29 -0.47 13.31 4.66
N VAL A 30 -1.00 12.10 4.47
CA VAL A 30 -2.19 11.61 5.16
C VAL A 30 -1.79 10.39 5.99
N LEU A 31 -2.14 10.40 7.28
CA LEU A 31 -1.89 9.29 8.20
C LEU A 31 -3.22 8.73 8.67
N ALA A 32 -3.46 7.44 8.48
CA ALA A 32 -4.62 6.74 9.01
C ALA A 32 -4.17 5.74 10.09
N LEU A 33 -4.75 5.83 11.28
CA LEU A 33 -4.58 4.86 12.36
C LEU A 33 -5.82 3.97 12.43
N THR A 34 -5.64 2.65 12.40
CA THR A 34 -6.73 1.68 12.43
C THR A 34 -6.46 0.58 13.46
N ASP A 35 -7.53 -0.09 13.90
CA ASP A 35 -7.48 -1.35 14.65
C ASP A 35 -8.46 -2.38 14.07
N ARG A 36 -8.75 -3.44 14.83
CA ARG A 36 -9.70 -4.49 14.41
C ARG A 36 -11.15 -3.99 14.31
N ALA A 37 -11.52 -2.94 15.03
CA ALA A 37 -12.84 -2.34 15.01
C ALA A 37 -13.00 -1.29 13.89
N GLY A 38 -11.89 -0.74 13.39
CA GLY A 38 -11.86 0.09 12.19
C GLY A 38 -10.93 1.29 12.32
N LEU A 39 -11.34 2.41 11.73
CA LEU A 39 -10.58 3.65 11.72
C LEU A 39 -10.65 4.36 13.07
N LEU A 40 -9.49 4.65 13.65
CA LEU A 40 -9.33 5.32 14.94
C LEU A 40 -9.05 6.82 14.78
N HIS A 41 -8.25 7.20 13.79
CA HIS A 41 -7.86 8.60 13.55
C HIS A 41 -7.35 8.80 12.11
N VAL A 42 -7.58 9.99 11.55
CA VAL A 42 -6.93 10.46 10.32
C VAL A 42 -6.29 11.81 10.59
N GLY A 43 -4.98 11.90 10.34
CA GLY A 43 -4.22 13.14 10.35
C GLY A 43 -3.92 13.59 8.91
N THR A 44 -4.14 14.86 8.61
CA THR A 44 -3.80 15.47 7.32
C THR A 44 -2.79 16.59 7.53
N TYR A 45 -1.76 16.65 6.68
CA TYR A 45 -0.63 17.52 6.91
C TYR A 45 -0.14 18.13 5.59
N GLY A 46 0.09 19.44 5.61
CA GLY A 46 0.71 20.17 4.51
C GLY A 46 -0.27 20.52 3.38
N TYR A 47 0.26 20.56 2.16
CA TYR A 47 -0.46 20.96 0.96
C TYR A 47 -0.28 19.93 -0.14
N SER A 48 -1.38 19.45 -0.71
CA SER A 48 -1.41 18.54 -1.85
C SER A 48 -0.93 19.20 -3.14
N ASP A 49 -1.06 20.53 -3.22
CA ASP A 49 -0.49 21.37 -4.26
C ASP A 49 0.18 22.59 -3.61
N LEU A 50 1.52 22.67 -3.72
CA LEU A 50 2.31 23.75 -3.16
C LEU A 50 2.09 25.09 -3.86
N ALA A 51 1.86 25.09 -5.18
CA ALA A 51 1.68 26.30 -5.97
C ALA A 51 0.31 26.92 -5.69
N ALA A 52 -0.73 26.09 -5.67
CA ALA A 52 -2.09 26.52 -5.34
C ALA A 52 -2.31 26.69 -3.82
N LYS A 53 -1.37 26.22 -2.98
CA LYS A 53 -1.55 26.07 -1.53
C LYS A 53 -2.83 25.29 -1.20
N ALA A 54 -3.15 24.27 -2.00
CA ALA A 54 -4.31 23.44 -1.77
C ALA A 54 -4.04 22.55 -0.55
N PRO A 55 -4.85 22.62 0.51
CA PRO A 55 -4.60 21.83 1.71
C PRO A 55 -4.74 20.34 1.41
N THR A 56 -3.93 19.53 2.08
CA THR A 56 -4.09 18.08 2.09
C THR A 56 -5.40 17.72 2.79
N THR A 57 -6.17 16.83 2.18
CA THR A 57 -7.45 16.32 2.70
C THR A 57 -7.36 14.80 2.90
N GLU A 58 -8.32 14.23 3.63
CA GLU A 58 -8.43 12.77 3.82
C GLU A 58 -8.61 12.00 2.50
N THR A 59 -9.07 12.69 1.46
CA THR A 59 -9.33 12.15 0.11
C THR A 59 -8.25 12.51 -0.90
N THR A 60 -7.15 13.13 -0.48
CA THR A 60 -6.01 13.43 -1.37
C THR A 60 -5.41 12.12 -1.87
N LEU A 61 -5.31 11.97 -3.19
CA LEU A 61 -4.73 10.79 -3.83
C LEU A 61 -3.22 10.96 -4.01
N TYR A 62 -2.51 9.86 -3.84
CA TYR A 62 -1.06 9.76 -4.07
C TYR A 62 -0.77 8.60 -5.01
N GLU A 63 0.36 8.68 -5.71
CA GLU A 63 0.86 7.56 -6.48
C GLU A 63 1.27 6.41 -5.54
N LEU A 64 0.67 5.23 -5.74
CA LEU A 64 0.86 4.08 -4.86
C LEU A 64 2.25 3.42 -4.99
N GLY A 65 2.94 3.63 -6.12
CA GLY A 65 4.21 2.98 -6.40
C GLY A 65 4.17 1.47 -6.15
N SER A 66 5.17 0.93 -5.44
CA SER A 66 5.26 -0.50 -5.13
C SER A 66 4.17 -1.04 -4.21
N ILE A 67 3.38 -0.20 -3.54
CA ILE A 67 2.19 -0.64 -2.78
C ILE A 67 1.19 -1.34 -3.73
N GLY A 68 1.17 -0.94 -5.02
CA GLY A 68 0.34 -1.59 -6.04
C GLY A 68 0.57 -3.11 -6.17
N LYS A 69 1.77 -3.61 -5.86
CA LYS A 69 2.09 -5.05 -5.95
C LYS A 69 1.23 -5.89 -5.00
N SER A 70 0.90 -5.38 -3.81
CA SER A 70 0.03 -6.08 -2.86
C SER A 70 -1.38 -6.27 -3.41
N PHE A 71 -1.90 -5.30 -4.18
CA PHE A 71 -3.19 -5.41 -4.85
C PHE A 71 -3.15 -6.44 -5.99
N THR A 72 -2.09 -6.43 -6.81
CA THR A 72 -1.89 -7.45 -7.85
C THR A 72 -1.78 -8.85 -7.25
N ALA A 73 -1.03 -9.02 -6.17
CA ALA A 73 -0.91 -10.30 -5.47
C ALA A 73 -2.26 -10.76 -4.92
N MET A 74 -3.05 -9.86 -4.33
CA MET A 74 -4.38 -10.15 -3.82
C MET A 74 -5.33 -10.61 -4.94
N ALA A 75 -5.32 -9.96 -6.10
CA ALA A 75 -6.11 -10.37 -7.25
C ALA A 75 -5.73 -11.77 -7.74
N LEU A 76 -4.43 -12.10 -7.77
CA LEU A 76 -3.96 -13.46 -8.13
C LEU A 76 -4.41 -14.50 -7.09
N LEU A 77 -4.36 -14.19 -5.80
CA LEU A 77 -4.87 -15.10 -4.76
C LEU A 77 -6.38 -15.33 -4.87
N GLN A 78 -7.16 -14.31 -5.20
CA GLN A 78 -8.59 -14.47 -5.48
C GLN A 78 -8.84 -15.38 -6.70
N LEU A 79 -8.09 -15.20 -7.79
CA LEU A 79 -8.18 -16.07 -8.97
C LEU A 79 -7.79 -17.52 -8.66
N LYS A 80 -6.83 -17.73 -7.76
CA LYS A 80 -6.46 -19.06 -7.28
C LYS A 80 -7.59 -19.70 -6.49
N ASP A 81 -8.22 -18.96 -5.59
CA ASP A 81 -9.35 -19.45 -4.79
C ASP A 81 -10.59 -19.74 -5.68
N GLU A 82 -10.75 -19.01 -6.79
CA GLU A 82 -11.72 -19.30 -7.85
C GLU A 82 -11.36 -20.52 -8.72
N GLY A 83 -10.18 -21.13 -8.54
CA GLY A 83 -9.68 -22.24 -9.35
C GLY A 83 -9.26 -21.85 -10.77
N ARG A 84 -9.06 -20.55 -11.04
CA ARG A 84 -8.73 -20.03 -12.38
C ARG A 84 -7.23 -20.00 -12.66
N ILE A 85 -6.41 -19.99 -11.62
CA ILE A 85 -4.95 -20.10 -11.73
C ILE A 85 -4.41 -21.12 -10.74
N ASP A 86 -3.32 -21.78 -11.11
CA ASP A 86 -2.50 -22.61 -10.24
C ASP A 86 -1.19 -21.85 -9.95
N MET A 87 -0.92 -21.62 -8.68
CA MET A 87 0.27 -20.90 -8.22
C MET A 87 1.57 -21.60 -8.63
N HIS A 88 1.53 -22.91 -8.84
CA HIS A 88 2.71 -23.72 -9.15
C HIS A 88 2.80 -24.08 -10.64
N ALA A 89 1.82 -23.69 -11.45
CA ALA A 89 1.92 -23.84 -12.90
C ALA A 89 2.90 -22.81 -13.51
N PRO A 90 3.61 -23.18 -14.59
CA PRO A 90 4.41 -22.25 -15.38
C PRO A 90 3.60 -21.03 -15.85
N VAL A 91 4.21 -19.84 -15.82
CA VAL A 91 3.59 -18.59 -16.31
C VAL A 91 3.22 -18.69 -17.80
N SER A 92 3.98 -19.46 -18.57
CA SER A 92 3.73 -19.72 -19.98
C SER A 92 2.40 -20.41 -20.27
N ASP A 93 1.82 -21.12 -19.29
CA ASP A 93 0.52 -21.79 -19.46
C ASP A 93 -0.63 -20.76 -19.56
N TYR A 94 -0.45 -19.60 -18.91
CA TYR A 94 -1.41 -18.49 -18.94
C TYR A 94 -1.03 -17.43 -19.98
N LEU A 95 0.27 -17.27 -20.25
CA LEU A 95 0.81 -16.30 -21.20
C LEU A 95 1.67 -17.02 -22.24
N PRO A 96 1.08 -17.66 -23.28
CA PRO A 96 1.82 -18.50 -24.23
C PRO A 96 2.92 -17.76 -25.01
N TRP A 97 2.76 -16.45 -25.18
CA TRP A 97 3.73 -15.57 -25.81
C TRP A 97 4.95 -15.27 -24.91
N PHE A 98 4.85 -15.50 -23.61
CA PHE A 98 5.94 -15.28 -22.66
C PHE A 98 6.86 -16.52 -22.62
N GLN A 99 7.98 -16.43 -23.34
CA GLN A 99 8.96 -17.50 -23.45
C GLN A 99 10.32 -17.01 -22.93
N VAL A 100 10.91 -17.74 -21.99
CA VAL A 100 12.22 -17.44 -21.42
C VAL A 100 13.17 -18.58 -21.77
N ARG A 101 14.25 -18.29 -22.49
CA ARG A 101 15.33 -19.28 -22.71
C ARG A 101 16.16 -19.40 -21.44
N SER A 102 16.01 -20.51 -20.74
CA SER A 102 16.69 -20.78 -19.47
C SER A 102 17.12 -22.24 -19.38
N ARG A 103 18.18 -22.50 -18.61
CA ARG A 103 18.58 -23.86 -18.20
C ARG A 103 17.89 -24.32 -16.90
N PHE A 104 17.16 -23.41 -16.25
CA PHE A 104 16.43 -23.66 -15.03
C PHE A 104 14.98 -24.03 -15.33
N GLU A 105 14.29 -24.55 -14.33
CA GLU A 105 12.85 -24.85 -14.39
C GLU A 105 12.02 -23.61 -14.78
N PRO A 106 10.84 -23.81 -15.39
CA PRO A 106 9.94 -22.72 -15.76
C PRO A 106 9.59 -21.81 -14.56
N ILE A 107 9.45 -20.52 -14.84
CA ILE A 107 8.98 -19.55 -13.84
C ILE A 107 7.51 -19.83 -13.58
N THR A 108 7.16 -20.08 -12.31
CA THR A 108 5.77 -20.28 -11.87
C THR A 108 5.16 -18.97 -11.41
N ILE A 109 3.83 -18.93 -11.25
CA ILE A 109 3.16 -17.76 -10.68
C ILE A 109 3.66 -17.47 -9.26
N HIS A 110 3.94 -18.50 -8.46
CA HIS A 110 4.47 -18.38 -7.09
C HIS A 110 5.82 -17.64 -7.07
N HIS A 111 6.70 -17.90 -8.04
CA HIS A 111 7.99 -17.19 -8.15
C HIS A 111 7.82 -15.68 -8.39
N LEU A 112 6.74 -15.25 -9.05
CA LEU A 112 6.49 -13.83 -9.31
C LEU A 112 5.94 -13.07 -8.10
N LEU A 113 5.45 -13.79 -7.08
CA LEU A 113 4.87 -13.20 -5.87
C LEU A 113 5.80 -13.25 -4.65
N SER A 114 7.03 -13.74 -4.82
CA SER A 114 7.99 -13.99 -3.74
C SER A 114 9.21 -13.08 -3.82
#